data_AF-A0A538RG25-F1
#
_entry.id   AF-A0A538RG25-F1
#
_cell.length_a   1.000
_cell.length_b   1.000
_cell.length_c   1.000
_cell.angle_alpha   90.00
_cell.angle_beta   90.00
_cell.angle_gamma   90.00
#
_symmetry.space_group_name_H-M   'P 1'
#
loop_
_entity.id
_entity.type
_entity.pdbx_description
1 polymer ?
#
loop_
_entity_poly.entity_id
_entity_poly.type
_entity_poly.pdbx_seq_one_letter_code
_entity_poly.pdbx_strand_id
1 'polypeptide(L)'
;MRISGVWFLAITLLTLLAGLPPLARAVEEGQLQKKDGRWEYVPSEDPGLKYLLLKGIITQDEYDKGLKVLETKERIVKPNFNIDVNNGLNIRVGSKFLLKMRLLTQVRYSYSTYNDAWGTVGDSRNEEILGGQVEFRAFKRQSGSSQFTVPRAQLQFLGYAFDPDLRYNVSLAMDSTPFNQEGGNGRAALQDAYVSSWHIPWATVQVGQQRVWFNRALISSAATLTFADNMMVQNVFASNLQSSRDVGINILSDEDQYKFNYAIGIWGGVGANLARDGTSVSQRVLPPTGGGGPSSGTTRTYNYDTRFLSGELMYTARVLYKIAGNPGYGQGDILNSRTLQSAIGFGYAYDPAQNYLSAIRSDIVDRSYRQAVARAMNGRLLGGGIYDFQTYETDFIAKYQGWSLQAEGYYRHQRVRNKDAGTIPFDLSTIPTSPLAVGPPVDLGQAWGWYVQVGKYIIPRKLELAVRYGVLDPSTKQKDDLTKEFGAAINYSFDGTYNNRLVIDYSNITMGSGGRAPDRFPFENQPGFGRDLIENRINVQYQFYF
;
A
#
# COMPACT_ATOMS: atom_id res chain seq x y z
N MET A 1 34.73 0.28 -15.71
CA MET A 1 35.16 -0.61 -14.61
C MET A 1 33.94 -1.37 -14.08
N ARG A 2 33.90 -2.69 -14.27
CA ARG A 2 32.83 -3.55 -13.76
C ARG A 2 33.22 -4.04 -12.37
N ILE A 3 32.66 -3.44 -11.33
CA ILE A 3 32.78 -3.96 -9.97
C ILE A 3 31.66 -4.99 -9.80
N SER A 4 32.02 -6.25 -9.61
CA SER A 4 31.08 -7.37 -9.45
C SER A 4 30.31 -7.23 -8.13
N GLY A 5 29.01 -7.57 -8.14
CA GLY A 5 28.10 -7.46 -6.99
C GLY A 5 28.50 -8.23 -5.73
N VAL A 6 29.54 -9.07 -5.81
CA VAL A 6 30.15 -9.80 -4.69
C VAL A 6 30.88 -8.85 -3.73
N TRP A 7 31.51 -7.78 -4.24
CA TRP A 7 32.26 -6.82 -3.42
C TRP A 7 31.37 -5.90 -2.58
N PHE A 8 30.17 -5.58 -3.07
CA PHE A 8 29.19 -4.79 -2.30
C PHE A 8 28.66 -5.58 -1.09
N LEU A 9 28.40 -6.87 -1.25
CA LEU A 9 27.94 -7.76 -0.18
C LEU A 9 28.93 -7.85 0.99
N ALA A 10 30.24 -7.86 0.71
CA ALA A 10 31.28 -7.91 1.72
C ALA A 10 31.37 -6.59 2.53
N ILE A 11 31.26 -5.43 1.88
CA ILE A 11 31.39 -4.12 2.54
C ILE A 11 30.17 -3.80 3.42
N THR A 12 28.97 -4.25 3.01
CA THR A 12 27.75 -4.09 3.81
C THR A 12 27.76 -4.98 5.07
N LEU A 13 28.32 -6.18 4.99
CA LEU A 13 28.49 -7.06 6.16
C LEU A 13 29.55 -6.55 7.15
N LEU A 14 30.65 -5.98 6.65
CA LEU A 14 31.72 -5.42 7.51
C LEU A 14 31.33 -4.13 8.24
N THR A 15 30.45 -3.32 7.66
CA THR A 15 29.98 -2.08 8.29
C THR A 15 28.88 -2.30 9.35
N LEU A 16 28.11 -3.39 9.24
CA LEU A 16 27.15 -3.82 10.26
C LEU A 16 27.81 -4.43 11.52
N LEU A 17 29.06 -4.90 11.42
CA LEU A 17 29.80 -5.53 12.52
C LEU A 17 30.68 -4.55 13.33
N ALA A 18 30.93 -3.33 12.85
CA ALA A 18 31.96 -2.43 13.41
C ALA A 18 31.42 -1.14 14.08
N GLY A 19 30.10 -1.00 14.28
CA GLY A 19 29.49 0.22 14.82
C GLY A 19 29.11 0.13 16.30
N LEU A 20 30.07 0.14 17.21
CA LEU A 20 29.81 0.51 18.61
C LEU A 20 30.49 1.86 18.90
N PRO A 21 29.73 2.95 19.15
CA PRO A 21 30.34 4.20 19.58
C PRO A 21 30.89 4.07 21.01
N PRO A 22 31.97 4.81 21.36
CA PRO A 22 32.50 4.83 22.71
C PRO A 22 31.47 5.42 23.68
N LEU A 23 31.29 4.75 24.82
CA LEU A 23 30.45 5.15 25.94
C LEU A 23 30.81 6.57 26.40
N ALA A 24 29.99 7.55 26.01
CA ALA A 24 29.95 8.83 26.69
C ALA A 24 29.39 8.58 28.10
N ARG A 25 30.20 8.87 29.12
CA ARG A 25 29.76 8.90 30.52
C ARG A 25 28.76 10.05 30.70
N ALA A 26 27.48 9.72 30.60
CA ALA A 26 26.42 10.54 31.18
C ALA A 26 26.51 10.40 32.71
N VAL A 27 26.41 11.53 33.40
CA VAL A 27 26.30 11.63 34.86
C VAL A 27 25.11 10.77 35.31
N GLU A 28 25.35 9.89 36.28
CA GLU A 28 24.40 8.89 36.78
C GLU A 28 23.15 9.54 37.38
N GLU A 29 22.02 9.38 36.70
CA GLU A 29 20.68 9.39 37.29
C GLU A 29 19.99 8.08 36.89
N GLY A 30 20.06 7.08 37.78
CA GLY A 30 19.30 5.82 37.73
C GLY A 30 19.69 4.81 36.64
N GLN A 31 19.89 3.55 37.01
CA GLN A 31 20.10 2.46 36.05
C GLN A 31 18.80 1.67 35.83
N LEU A 32 18.43 1.50 34.56
CA LEU A 32 17.41 0.53 34.14
C LEU A 32 18.04 -0.87 34.17
N GLN A 33 17.57 -1.74 35.06
CA GLN A 33 17.95 -3.15 35.07
C GLN A 33 16.85 -4.03 34.49
N LYS A 34 17.25 -5.01 33.70
CA LYS A 34 16.36 -6.00 33.12
C LYS A 34 16.21 -7.17 34.08
N LYS A 35 15.04 -7.31 34.70
CA LYS A 35 14.68 -8.47 35.53
C LYS A 35 13.45 -9.15 34.93
N ASP A 36 13.57 -10.45 34.63
CA ASP A 36 12.48 -11.27 34.07
C ASP A 36 11.77 -10.69 32.83
N GLY A 37 12.54 -9.99 31.98
CA GLY A 37 12.02 -9.39 30.74
C GLY A 37 11.25 -8.08 30.93
N ARG A 38 11.17 -7.55 32.15
CA ARG A 38 10.66 -6.20 32.45
C ARG A 38 11.82 -5.27 32.77
N TRP A 39 11.73 -4.03 32.29
CA TRP A 39 12.66 -2.97 32.67
C TRP A 39 12.16 -2.36 33.96
N GLU A 40 12.89 -2.57 35.04
CA GLU A 40 12.63 -1.91 36.31
C GLU A 40 13.69 -0.82 36.52
N TYR A 41 13.23 0.38 36.83
CA TYR A 41 14.10 1.46 37.27
C TYR A 41 14.56 1.13 38.68
N VAL A 42 15.86 0.89 38.85
CA VAL A 42 16.47 0.67 40.16
C VAL A 42 17.15 1.99 40.55
N PRO A 43 16.69 2.68 41.61
CA PRO A 43 17.37 3.86 42.09
C PRO A 43 18.77 3.47 42.56
N SER A 44 19.79 4.24 42.14
CA SER A 44 21.05 4.27 42.86
C SER A 44 20.77 4.74 44.28
N GLU A 45 21.26 4.02 45.30
CA GLU A 45 21.17 4.39 46.72
C GLU A 45 21.35 5.91 46.90
N ASP A 46 20.49 6.55 47.71
CA ASP A 46 20.56 8.00 47.93
C ASP A 46 21.96 8.38 48.48
N PRO A 47 22.78 9.12 47.71
CA PRO A 47 24.16 9.41 48.09
C PRO A 47 24.25 10.22 49.38
N GLY A 48 23.22 11.02 49.69
CA GLY A 48 23.14 11.83 50.91
C GLY A 48 22.90 10.97 52.14
N LEU A 49 21.92 10.07 52.10
CA LEU A 49 21.62 9.14 53.21
C LEU A 49 22.82 8.25 53.52
N LYS A 50 23.48 7.74 52.47
CA LYS A 50 24.70 6.93 52.58
C LYS A 50 25.89 7.72 53.12
N TYR A 51 26.05 8.98 52.70
CA TYR A 51 27.09 9.87 53.22
C TYR A 51 26.89 10.18 54.71
N LEU A 52 25.65 10.41 55.14
CA LEU A 52 25.32 10.66 56.54
C LEU A 52 25.60 9.44 57.44
N LEU A 53 25.31 8.23 56.95
CA LEU A 53 25.66 6.97 57.64
C LEU A 53 27.17 6.78 57.72
N LEU A 54 27.89 6.99 56.62
CA LEU A 54 29.36 6.89 56.57
C LEU A 54 30.07 7.93 57.44
N LYS A 55 29.44 9.09 57.68
CA LYS A 55 29.93 10.12 58.61
C LYS A 55 29.54 9.86 60.06
N GLY A 56 28.77 8.80 60.34
CA GLY A 56 28.27 8.48 61.68
C GLY A 56 27.29 9.51 62.24
N ILE A 57 26.69 10.34 61.37
CA ILE A 57 25.72 11.37 61.76
C ILE A 57 24.35 10.74 62.02
N ILE A 58 24.05 9.64 61.33
CA ILE A 58 22.85 8.83 61.53
C ILE A 58 23.24 7.39 61.85
N THR A 59 22.41 6.71 62.63
CA THR A 59 22.55 5.29 62.95
C THR A 59 22.05 4.39 61.81
N GLN A 60 22.42 3.11 61.82
CA GLN A 60 21.94 2.14 60.83
C GLN A 60 20.40 2.03 60.85
N ASP A 61 19.78 2.06 62.03
CA ASP A 61 18.31 2.04 62.18
C ASP A 61 17.63 3.29 61.58
N GLU A 62 18.28 4.46 61.67
CA GLU A 62 17.79 5.70 61.06
C GLU A 62 17.98 5.70 59.55
N TYR A 63 19.07 5.12 59.06
CA TYR A 63 19.30 4.87 57.64
C TYR A 63 18.23 3.95 57.05
N ASP A 64 17.94 2.82 57.72
CA ASP A 64 16.92 1.86 57.26
C ASP A 64 15.50 2.45 57.31
N LYS A 65 15.21 3.30 58.31
CA LYS A 65 13.95 4.08 58.35
C LYS A 65 13.88 5.11 57.22
N GLY A 66 14.97 5.82 56.95
CA GLY A 66 15.08 6.76 55.83
C GLY A 66 14.85 6.07 54.48
N LEU A 67 15.43 4.88 54.29
CA LEU A 67 15.21 4.05 53.12
C LEU A 67 13.72 3.67 52.96
N LYS A 68 13.05 3.25 54.03
CA LYS A 68 11.60 2.94 54.00
C LYS A 68 10.72 4.16 53.69
N VAL A 69 11.08 5.34 54.17
CA VAL A 69 10.36 6.59 53.86
C VAL A 69 10.55 6.96 52.38
N LEU A 70 11.76 6.80 51.84
CA LEU A 70 12.05 6.97 50.42
C LEU A 70 11.27 5.95 49.57
N GLU A 71 11.30 4.66 49.92
CA GLU A 71 10.51 3.62 49.26
C GLU A 71 9.01 3.94 49.28
N THR A 72 8.49 4.43 50.40
CA THR A 72 7.07 4.81 50.54
C THR A 72 6.73 6.02 49.67
N LYS A 73 7.59 7.04 49.66
CA LYS A 73 7.43 8.24 48.81
C LYS A 73 7.56 7.87 47.33
N GLU A 74 8.51 7.03 46.95
CA GLU A 74 8.66 6.51 45.60
C GLU A 74 7.46 5.65 45.17
N ARG A 75 6.88 4.85 46.07
CA ARG A 75 5.66 4.07 45.78
C ARG A 75 4.44 4.95 45.52
N ILE A 76 4.38 6.12 46.14
CA ILE A 76 3.36 7.16 45.90
C ILE A 76 3.68 7.95 44.61
N VAL A 77 4.96 8.08 44.26
CA VAL A 77 5.46 8.83 43.10
C VAL A 77 5.63 7.96 41.85
N LYS A 78 5.52 6.62 41.95
CA LYS A 78 5.56 5.72 40.80
C LYS A 78 4.56 6.22 39.77
N PRO A 79 5.03 6.65 38.59
CA PRO A 79 4.12 7.17 37.59
C PRO A 79 3.06 6.11 37.29
N ASN A 80 1.80 6.50 37.15
CA ASN A 80 0.70 5.59 36.80
C ASN A 80 0.80 5.08 35.34
N PHE A 81 2.01 5.02 34.79
CA PHE A 81 2.27 4.60 33.44
C PHE A 81 3.23 3.41 33.39
N ASN A 82 3.01 2.53 32.41
CA ASN A 82 3.87 1.41 32.10
C ASN A 82 4.38 1.55 30.67
N ILE A 83 5.69 1.38 30.47
CA ILE A 83 6.32 1.37 29.15
C ILE A 83 6.87 -0.03 28.89
N ASP A 84 6.43 -0.66 27.81
CA ASP A 84 6.90 -1.98 27.40
C ASP A 84 7.30 -2.02 25.93
N VAL A 85 8.33 -2.80 25.61
CA VAL A 85 8.83 -2.99 24.24
C VAL A 85 8.44 -4.40 23.79
N ASN A 86 7.27 -4.51 23.17
CA ASN A 86 6.76 -5.77 22.66
C ASN A 86 6.05 -5.56 21.32
N ASN A 87 6.78 -5.87 20.24
CA ASN A 87 6.31 -5.68 18.85
C ASN A 87 5.78 -4.25 18.64
N GLY A 88 6.53 -3.30 19.19
CA GLY A 88 6.29 -1.87 19.24
C GLY A 88 6.70 -1.28 20.60
N LEU A 89 6.71 0.05 20.68
CA LEU A 89 6.79 0.77 21.96
C LEU A 89 5.36 0.99 22.47
N ASN A 90 5.04 0.41 23.62
CA ASN A 90 3.73 0.52 24.25
C ASN A 90 3.83 1.41 25.49
N ILE A 91 2.97 2.42 25.59
CA ILE A 91 2.84 3.32 26.73
C ILE A 91 1.41 3.19 27.24
N ARG A 92 1.24 2.73 28.47
CA ARG A 92 -0.07 2.56 29.12
C ARG A 92 -0.18 3.52 30.29
N VAL A 93 -1.35 4.13 30.51
CA VAL A 93 -1.63 4.90 31.72
C VAL A 93 -2.92 4.36 32.35
N GLY A 94 -2.77 3.64 33.46
CA GLY A 94 -3.85 2.85 34.05
C GLY A 94 -4.56 1.93 33.04
N SER A 95 -5.87 1.80 33.14
CA SER A 95 -6.73 1.07 32.19
C SER A 95 -7.36 1.95 31.11
N LYS A 96 -7.15 3.27 31.17
CA LYS A 96 -7.87 4.26 30.34
C LYS A 96 -7.06 4.75 29.15
N PHE A 97 -5.76 4.45 29.07
CA PHE A 97 -4.95 4.90 27.96
C PHE A 97 -3.94 3.85 27.56
N LEU A 98 -3.85 3.63 26.25
CA LEU A 98 -2.79 2.89 25.60
C LEU A 98 -2.38 3.64 24.35
N LEU A 99 -1.09 3.90 24.20
CA LEU A 99 -0.45 4.27 22.95
C LEU A 99 0.54 3.19 22.56
N LYS A 100 0.37 2.59 21.38
CA LYS A 100 1.31 1.67 20.75
C LYS A 100 1.89 2.32 19.51
N MET A 101 3.21 2.42 19.48
CA MET A 101 3.98 2.94 18.36
C MET A 101 4.69 1.80 17.63
N ARG A 102 4.65 1.81 16.31
CA ARG A 102 5.26 0.79 15.45
C ARG A 102 5.98 1.43 14.28
N LEU A 103 7.02 0.77 13.80
CA LEU A 103 7.84 1.22 12.67
C LEU A 103 8.01 0.10 11.66
N LEU A 104 7.67 0.34 10.39
CA LEU A 104 8.00 -0.54 9.27
C LEU A 104 8.99 0.15 8.34
N THR A 105 10.16 -0.44 8.16
CA THR A 105 11.16 0.00 7.20
C THR A 105 11.51 -1.14 6.26
N GLN A 106 11.46 -0.88 4.96
CA GLN A 106 11.91 -1.79 3.91
C GLN A 106 12.95 -1.07 3.07
N VAL A 107 14.12 -1.67 2.90
CA VAL A 107 15.18 -1.19 1.99
C VAL A 107 15.36 -2.23 0.90
N ARG A 108 15.38 -1.79 -0.35
CA ARG A 108 15.37 -2.68 -1.51
C ARG A 108 16.38 -2.28 -2.57
N TYR A 109 17.14 -3.26 -3.05
CA TYR A 109 17.79 -3.21 -4.34
C TYR A 109 16.95 -3.94 -5.38
N SER A 110 16.75 -3.34 -6.54
CA SER A 110 16.09 -3.99 -7.68
C SER A 110 16.96 -3.91 -8.93
N TYR A 111 16.98 -4.99 -9.69
CA TYR A 111 17.56 -5.04 -11.04
C TYR A 111 16.52 -5.56 -12.02
N SER A 112 16.28 -4.83 -13.10
CA SER A 112 15.35 -5.19 -14.16
C SER A 112 16.04 -5.25 -15.51
N THR A 113 15.70 -6.26 -16.32
CA THR A 113 16.01 -6.31 -17.75
C THR A 113 14.72 -6.31 -18.56
N TYR A 114 14.81 -5.76 -19.78
CA TYR A 114 13.67 -5.53 -20.66
C TYR A 114 14.00 -6.06 -22.06
N ASN A 115 13.01 -6.60 -22.76
CA ASN A 115 13.16 -6.96 -24.18
C ASN A 115 13.06 -5.72 -25.10
N ASP A 116 13.40 -5.87 -26.37
CA ASP A 116 13.42 -4.76 -27.35
C ASP A 116 12.05 -4.10 -27.59
N ALA A 117 10.95 -4.81 -27.28
CA ALA A 117 9.59 -4.26 -27.38
C ALA A 117 9.40 -3.06 -26.45
N TRP A 118 10.08 -3.04 -25.29
CA TRP A 118 10.09 -1.89 -24.38
C TRP A 118 10.78 -0.65 -24.96
N GLY A 119 11.79 -0.83 -25.83
CA GLY A 119 12.49 0.28 -26.48
C GLY A 119 11.77 0.82 -27.71
N THR A 120 10.97 -0.01 -28.37
CA THR A 120 10.25 0.30 -29.61
C THR A 120 8.84 0.82 -29.36
N VAL A 121 7.93 -0.03 -28.85
CA VAL A 121 6.53 0.34 -28.57
C VAL A 121 6.39 0.91 -27.15
N GLY A 122 6.92 0.21 -26.15
CA GLY A 122 6.72 0.54 -24.73
C GLY A 122 5.29 0.32 -24.23
N ASP A 123 5.01 0.67 -22.97
CA ASP A 123 3.64 0.62 -22.43
C ASP A 123 2.92 1.95 -22.71
N SER A 124 2.03 1.94 -23.70
CA SER A 124 1.17 3.08 -24.06
C SER A 124 -0.09 3.20 -23.20
N ARG A 125 -0.33 2.24 -22.28
CA ARG A 125 -1.61 2.12 -21.55
C ARG A 125 -1.49 2.64 -20.13
N ASN A 126 -0.34 2.47 -19.48
CA ASN A 126 -0.01 3.09 -18.19
C ASN A 126 1.08 4.14 -18.38
N GLU A 127 0.68 5.19 -19.08
CA GLU A 127 1.59 6.20 -19.64
C GLU A 127 2.28 7.08 -18.61
N GLU A 128 3.28 7.78 -19.10
CA GLU A 128 3.94 8.86 -18.39
C GLU A 128 3.06 10.13 -18.40
N ILE A 129 2.81 10.69 -17.20
CA ILE A 129 1.95 11.88 -17.00
C ILE A 129 2.85 13.08 -16.67
N LEU A 130 3.36 13.76 -17.71
CA LEU A 130 4.30 14.90 -17.59
C LEU A 130 3.63 16.26 -17.76
N GLY A 131 4.02 17.23 -16.92
CA GLY A 131 3.84 18.67 -17.14
C GLY A 131 2.39 19.19 -17.16
N GLY A 132 2.24 20.51 -17.29
CA GLY A 132 0.93 21.19 -17.37
C GLY A 132 0.24 21.09 -18.74
N GLN A 133 0.93 20.58 -19.76
CA GLN A 133 0.37 20.21 -21.06
C GLN A 133 0.48 18.69 -21.20
N VAL A 134 -0.65 18.00 -21.00
CA VAL A 134 -0.70 16.54 -20.88
C VAL A 134 -0.52 15.89 -22.26
N GLU A 135 0.72 15.52 -22.58
CA GLU A 135 1.04 14.60 -23.68
C GLU A 135 1.19 13.18 -23.14
N PHE A 136 0.25 12.33 -23.54
CA PHE A 136 0.27 10.90 -23.30
C PHE A 136 1.38 10.22 -24.09
N ARG A 137 2.39 9.72 -23.37
CA ARG A 137 3.57 9.06 -23.95
C ARG A 137 3.73 7.64 -23.44
N ALA A 138 3.94 6.72 -24.37
CA ALA A 138 4.26 5.34 -24.03
C ALA A 138 5.54 5.28 -23.19
N PHE A 139 5.49 4.56 -22.09
CA PHE A 139 6.62 4.38 -21.21
C PHE A 139 7.60 3.36 -21.81
N LYS A 140 8.81 3.82 -22.16
CA LYS A 140 9.82 3.01 -22.85
C LYS A 140 11.05 2.74 -21.98
N ARG A 141 11.64 1.56 -22.17
CA ARG A 141 12.91 1.14 -21.54
C ARG A 141 13.84 0.58 -22.61
N GLN A 142 14.96 1.26 -22.84
CA GLN A 142 15.96 0.87 -23.86
C GLN A 142 17.13 0.06 -23.28
N SER A 143 17.25 0.00 -21.95
CA SER A 143 18.31 -0.72 -21.26
C SER A 143 17.83 -1.22 -19.91
N GLY A 144 18.56 -2.17 -19.33
CA GLY A 144 18.33 -2.64 -17.97
C GLY A 144 18.52 -1.53 -16.94
N SER A 145 17.88 -1.67 -15.78
CA SER A 145 17.90 -0.66 -14.72
C SER A 145 18.26 -1.28 -13.38
N SER A 146 19.14 -0.61 -12.62
CA SER A 146 19.44 -0.90 -11.22
C SER A 146 18.97 0.26 -10.34
N GLN A 147 18.38 -0.03 -9.19
CA GLN A 147 17.90 0.99 -8.27
C GLN A 147 18.00 0.56 -6.81
N PHE A 148 18.29 1.52 -5.94
CA PHE A 148 18.07 1.42 -4.50
C PHE A 148 16.86 2.26 -4.12
N THR A 149 15.96 1.69 -3.33
CA THR A 149 14.75 2.35 -2.86
C THR A 149 14.49 2.02 -1.40
N VAL A 150 13.63 2.83 -0.79
CA VAL A 150 12.98 2.54 0.50
C VAL A 150 11.49 2.37 0.21
N PRO A 151 11.03 1.19 -0.24
CA PRO A 151 9.64 1.01 -0.66
C PRO A 151 8.64 1.34 0.44
N ARG A 152 9.04 1.16 1.71
CA ARG A 152 8.23 1.49 2.87
C ARG A 152 9.06 2.10 3.99
N ALA A 153 8.60 3.23 4.49
CA ALA A 153 9.06 3.84 5.74
C ALA A 153 7.82 4.39 6.44
N GLN A 154 7.22 3.58 7.31
CA GLN A 154 5.89 3.84 7.87
C GLN A 154 5.93 3.86 9.39
N LEU A 155 5.34 4.91 9.97
CA LEU A 155 5.10 5.03 11.41
C LEU A 155 3.63 4.81 11.69
N GLN A 156 3.33 4.05 12.73
CA GLN A 156 1.96 3.78 13.15
C GLN A 156 1.78 4.03 14.64
N PHE A 157 0.70 4.73 14.98
CA PHE A 157 0.26 5.05 16.32
C PHE A 157 -1.14 4.48 16.48
N LEU A 158 -1.31 3.48 17.33
CA LEU A 158 -2.60 2.85 17.58
C LEU A 158 -2.84 2.72 19.07
N GLY A 159 -4.09 2.73 19.50
CA GLY A 159 -4.35 2.81 20.93
C GLY A 159 -5.81 3.06 21.26
N TYR A 160 -6.03 3.43 22.51
CA TYR A 160 -7.30 3.93 22.99
C TYR A 160 -7.07 5.04 24.01
N ALA A 161 -8.03 5.94 24.12
CA ALA A 161 -8.07 6.96 25.15
C ALA A 161 -9.47 6.95 25.78
N PHE A 162 -9.50 6.98 27.11
CA PHE A 162 -10.68 6.92 27.98
C PHE A 162 -11.40 5.57 28.03
N ASP A 163 -11.50 4.87 26.89
CA ASP A 163 -12.30 3.65 26.74
C ASP A 163 -11.60 2.60 25.85
N PRO A 164 -11.29 1.39 26.37
CA PRO A 164 -10.68 0.30 25.59
C PRO A 164 -11.48 -0.17 24.37
N ASP A 165 -12.78 0.06 24.35
CA ASP A 165 -13.67 -0.31 23.24
C ASP A 165 -13.80 0.80 22.19
N LEU A 166 -13.20 1.98 22.44
CA LEU A 166 -13.03 3.06 21.46
C LEU A 166 -11.56 3.26 21.13
N ARG A 167 -11.13 2.71 19.99
CA ARG A 167 -9.71 2.68 19.59
C ARG A 167 -9.44 3.60 18.42
N TYR A 168 -8.22 4.10 18.32
CA TYR A 168 -7.75 4.90 17.19
C TYR A 168 -6.55 4.25 16.50
N ASN A 169 -6.35 4.59 15.24
CA ASN A 169 -5.17 4.25 14.46
C ASN A 169 -4.81 5.41 13.53
N VAL A 170 -3.59 5.90 13.66
CA VAL A 170 -3.01 6.93 12.79
C VAL A 170 -1.69 6.39 12.26
N SER A 171 -1.50 6.40 10.94
CA SER A 171 -0.24 6.00 10.32
C SER A 171 0.22 7.01 9.28
N LEU A 172 1.53 7.24 9.26
CA LEU A 172 2.22 8.12 8.33
C LEU A 172 3.13 7.25 7.45
N ALA A 173 3.09 7.47 6.14
CA ALA A 173 3.95 6.80 5.18
C ALA A 173 4.89 7.79 4.51
N MET A 174 6.19 7.47 4.52
CA MET A 174 7.27 8.18 3.84
C MET A 174 7.85 7.26 2.76
N ASP A 175 6.96 6.60 2.03
CA ASP A 175 7.32 5.57 1.07
C ASP A 175 8.01 6.19 -0.16
N SER A 176 8.93 5.44 -0.79
CA SER A 176 9.51 5.82 -2.07
C SER A 176 9.18 4.78 -3.13
N THR A 177 8.97 5.24 -4.35
CA THR A 177 8.71 4.36 -5.49
C THR A 177 9.70 4.65 -6.63
N PRO A 178 9.99 3.64 -7.48
CA PRO A 178 10.75 3.83 -8.72
C PRO A 178 10.11 4.85 -9.67
N PHE A 179 8.79 5.02 -9.58
CA PHE A 179 7.98 5.80 -10.50
C PHE A 179 7.51 7.07 -9.79
N ASN A 180 8.41 8.04 -9.68
CA ASN A 180 8.11 9.35 -9.08
C ASN A 180 8.66 10.47 -9.95
N GLN A 181 7.77 11.03 -10.77
CA GLN A 181 8.09 12.12 -11.69
C GLN A 181 8.14 13.50 -11.00
N GLU A 182 7.64 13.60 -9.76
CA GLU A 182 7.38 14.88 -9.06
C GLU A 182 8.31 15.16 -7.88
N GLY A 183 9.32 14.32 -7.65
CA GLY A 183 10.17 14.47 -6.45
C GLY A 183 9.38 14.32 -5.14
N GLY A 184 8.29 13.54 -5.16
CA GLY A 184 7.42 13.25 -4.02
C GLY A 184 7.86 12.07 -3.13
N ASN A 185 8.84 11.27 -3.57
CA ASN A 185 9.38 10.14 -2.80
C ASN A 185 9.82 10.59 -1.40
N GLY A 186 9.45 9.81 -0.38
CA GLY A 186 9.85 10.08 1.00
C GLY A 186 9.10 11.22 1.68
N ARG A 187 8.14 11.90 1.01
CA ARG A 187 7.26 12.87 1.67
C ARG A 187 6.30 12.14 2.62
N ALA A 188 6.13 12.67 3.82
CA ALA A 188 5.17 12.14 4.77
C ALA A 188 3.74 12.37 4.27
N ALA A 189 3.01 11.29 4.05
CA ALA A 189 1.59 11.29 3.70
C ALA A 189 0.79 10.52 4.76
N LEU A 190 -0.45 10.95 5.00
CA LEU A 190 -1.38 10.24 5.86
C LEU A 190 -1.76 8.91 5.19
N GLN A 191 -1.53 7.80 5.88
CA GLN A 191 -1.78 6.46 5.34
C GLN A 191 -3.07 5.90 5.92
N ASP A 192 -3.24 5.91 7.25
CA ASP A 192 -4.46 5.55 7.96
C ASP A 192 -4.78 6.63 9.00
N ALA A 193 -6.06 6.92 9.20
CA ALA A 193 -6.58 7.79 10.26
C ALA A 193 -8.04 7.42 10.51
N TYR A 194 -8.28 6.55 11.48
CA TYR A 194 -9.64 6.11 11.80
C TYR A 194 -9.82 5.85 13.29
N VAL A 195 -11.09 5.88 13.70
CA VAL A 195 -11.56 5.45 15.02
C VAL A 195 -12.45 4.23 14.84
N SER A 196 -12.35 3.28 15.76
CA SER A 196 -13.10 2.02 15.76
C SER A 196 -13.78 1.81 17.10
N SER A 197 -15.04 1.35 17.07
CA SER A 197 -15.86 1.07 18.26
C SER A 197 -16.29 -0.39 18.31
N TRP A 198 -16.08 -1.06 19.44
CA TRP A 198 -16.50 -2.44 19.74
C TRP A 198 -17.74 -2.53 20.66
N HIS A 199 -18.40 -1.41 20.93
CA HIS A 199 -19.55 -1.35 21.83
C HIS A 199 -20.76 -2.21 21.41
N ILE A 200 -20.82 -2.61 20.14
CA ILE A 200 -21.88 -3.45 19.61
C ILE A 200 -21.34 -4.89 19.51
N PRO A 201 -21.88 -5.88 20.25
CA PRO A 201 -21.28 -7.22 20.34
C PRO A 201 -21.09 -7.96 19.01
N TRP A 202 -21.92 -7.66 18.02
CA TRP A 202 -21.91 -8.29 16.70
C TRP A 202 -21.27 -7.41 15.62
N ALA A 203 -20.90 -6.16 15.92
CA ALA A 203 -20.41 -5.19 14.95
C ALA A 203 -19.32 -4.29 15.52
N THR A 204 -18.17 -4.27 14.84
CA THR A 204 -17.17 -3.23 14.96
C THR A 204 -17.46 -2.14 13.94
N VAL A 205 -17.66 -0.91 14.40
CA VAL A 205 -17.87 0.25 13.53
C VAL A 205 -16.56 1.02 13.41
N GLN A 206 -16.07 1.22 12.18
CA GLN A 206 -14.84 1.95 11.89
C GLN A 206 -15.13 3.14 11.00
N VAL A 207 -14.63 4.33 11.35
CA VAL A 207 -14.85 5.58 10.60
C VAL A 207 -13.52 6.30 10.39
N GLY A 208 -13.23 6.66 9.14
CA GLY A 208 -12.04 7.41 8.75
C GLY A 208 -11.33 6.83 7.52
N GLN A 209 -10.07 7.22 7.32
CA GLN A 209 -9.22 6.69 6.26
C GLN A 209 -8.60 5.36 6.69
N GLN A 210 -8.86 4.30 5.94
CA GLN A 210 -8.40 2.96 6.27
C GLN A 210 -8.38 2.04 5.05
N ARG A 211 -7.96 0.80 5.25
CA ARG A 211 -8.06 -0.24 4.22
C ARG A 211 -9.52 -0.57 3.92
N VAL A 212 -9.82 -0.73 2.64
CA VAL A 212 -11.14 -1.18 2.20
C VAL A 212 -11.18 -2.70 2.28
N TRP A 213 -12.16 -3.22 3.03
CA TRP A 213 -12.36 -4.65 3.20
C TRP A 213 -13.06 -5.25 1.98
N PHE A 214 -12.30 -5.45 0.91
CA PHE A 214 -12.79 -6.00 -0.35
C PHE A 214 -12.04 -7.27 -0.75
N ASN A 215 -10.74 -7.19 -1.05
CA ASN A 215 -9.94 -8.36 -1.45
C ASN A 215 -8.77 -8.62 -0.50
N ARG A 216 -8.48 -9.91 -0.29
CA ARG A 216 -7.56 -10.34 0.78
C ARG A 216 -6.14 -9.80 0.60
N ALA A 217 -5.59 -9.80 -0.61
CA ALA A 217 -4.24 -9.31 -0.91
C ALA A 217 -3.98 -7.86 -0.50
N LEU A 218 -5.01 -7.02 -0.57
CA LEU A 218 -4.94 -5.60 -0.25
C LEU A 218 -5.29 -5.29 1.22
N ILE A 219 -6.02 -6.18 1.89
CA ILE A 219 -6.27 -6.12 3.34
C ILE A 219 -5.03 -6.61 4.12
N SER A 220 -4.28 -7.59 3.60
CA SER A 220 -3.09 -8.16 4.23
C SER A 220 -1.96 -7.14 4.46
N SER A 221 -1.34 -7.18 5.64
CA SER A 221 -0.22 -6.28 5.95
C SER A 221 0.97 -6.51 5.03
N ALA A 222 1.56 -5.41 4.54
CA ALA A 222 2.76 -5.46 3.73
C ALA A 222 3.96 -6.08 4.48
N ALA A 223 3.95 -5.98 5.81
CA ALA A 223 4.94 -6.60 6.68
C ALA A 223 4.84 -8.14 6.73
N THR A 224 3.84 -8.74 6.08
CA THR A 224 3.60 -10.20 6.10
C THR A 224 3.51 -10.84 4.71
N LEU A 225 3.86 -10.07 3.66
CA LEU A 225 3.93 -10.58 2.28
C LEU A 225 5.10 -11.56 2.10
N THR A 226 4.90 -12.58 1.28
CA THR A 226 5.92 -13.56 0.89
C THR A 226 6.82 -13.03 -0.25
N PHE A 227 6.35 -12.06 -1.02
CA PHE A 227 7.13 -11.40 -2.08
C PHE A 227 7.36 -9.93 -1.72
N ALA A 228 8.30 -9.25 -2.37
CA ALA A 228 8.55 -7.84 -2.07
C ALA A 228 7.35 -6.94 -2.37
N ASP A 229 6.57 -7.24 -3.41
CA ASP A 229 5.35 -6.53 -3.81
C ASP A 229 4.19 -7.49 -4.15
N ASN A 230 2.97 -6.97 -4.14
CA ASN A 230 1.81 -7.61 -4.76
C ASN A 230 1.97 -7.67 -6.29
N MET A 231 1.38 -8.70 -6.91
CA MET A 231 1.23 -8.84 -8.36
C MET A 231 0.38 -7.71 -8.93
N MET A 232 0.55 -7.43 -10.23
CA MET A 232 -0.27 -6.40 -10.89
C MET A 232 -1.77 -6.69 -10.80
N VAL A 233 -2.18 -7.94 -11.01
CA VAL A 233 -3.60 -8.34 -10.95
C VAL A 233 -4.23 -8.01 -9.58
N GLN A 234 -3.47 -8.14 -8.48
CA GLN A 234 -3.98 -7.83 -7.14
C GLN A 234 -4.26 -6.33 -6.94
N ASN A 235 -3.47 -5.46 -7.58
CA ASN A 235 -3.60 -4.02 -7.44
C ASN A 235 -4.64 -3.42 -8.39
N VAL A 236 -4.76 -3.96 -9.62
CA VAL A 236 -5.71 -3.49 -10.65
C VAL A 236 -7.17 -3.57 -10.18
N PHE A 237 -7.48 -4.60 -9.40
CA PHE A 237 -8.82 -4.85 -8.84
C PHE A 237 -9.00 -4.28 -7.42
N ALA A 238 -8.19 -3.30 -7.01
CA ALA A 238 -8.57 -2.47 -5.87
C ALA A 238 -10.00 -1.93 -6.07
N SER A 239 -10.82 -1.93 -5.01
CA SER A 239 -12.24 -1.59 -5.11
C SER A 239 -12.50 -0.17 -5.67
N ASN A 240 -11.61 0.78 -5.35
CA ASN A 240 -11.61 2.15 -5.87
C ASN A 240 -10.63 2.37 -7.05
N LEU A 241 -10.13 1.29 -7.64
CA LEU A 241 -9.24 1.26 -8.80
C LEU A 241 -7.87 1.94 -8.61
N GLN A 242 -7.53 2.43 -7.42
CA GLN A 242 -6.29 3.17 -7.17
C GLN A 242 -5.40 2.54 -6.11
N SER A 243 -5.99 2.15 -4.97
CA SER A 243 -5.19 1.69 -3.84
C SER A 243 -6.00 0.82 -2.89
N SER A 244 -5.34 0.22 -1.90
CA SER A 244 -6.02 -0.59 -0.89
C SER A 244 -6.83 0.21 0.14
N ARG A 245 -6.88 1.54 0.04
CA ARG A 245 -7.42 2.42 1.07
C ARG A 245 -8.36 3.48 0.51
N ASP A 246 -9.30 3.89 1.36
CA ASP A 246 -10.27 4.95 1.10
C ASP A 246 -10.72 5.58 2.42
N VAL A 247 -11.52 6.64 2.34
CA VAL A 247 -12.09 7.34 3.48
C VAL A 247 -13.58 7.02 3.56
N GLY A 248 -14.04 6.53 4.71
CA GLY A 248 -15.44 6.12 4.84
C GLY A 248 -15.81 5.51 6.18
N ILE A 249 -16.93 4.81 6.18
CA ILE A 249 -17.44 4.00 7.29
C ILE A 249 -17.44 2.53 6.89
N ASN A 250 -17.05 1.66 7.83
CA ASN A 250 -17.08 0.21 7.66
C ASN A 250 -17.65 -0.46 8.91
N ILE A 251 -18.51 -1.45 8.70
CA ILE A 251 -19.11 -2.27 9.75
C ILE A 251 -18.68 -3.71 9.52
N LEU A 252 -18.04 -4.32 10.51
CA LEU A 252 -17.49 -5.66 10.39
C LEU A 252 -17.71 -6.52 11.63
N SER A 253 -17.79 -7.83 11.45
CA SER A 253 -17.78 -8.79 12.56
C SER A 253 -16.39 -8.94 13.18
N ASP A 254 -16.33 -9.42 14.42
CA ASP A 254 -15.07 -9.84 15.03
C ASP A 254 -14.59 -11.16 14.42
N GLU A 255 -13.60 -11.08 13.53
CA GLU A 255 -13.02 -12.27 12.90
C GLU A 255 -12.49 -13.28 13.90
N ASP A 256 -11.94 -12.88 15.04
CA ASP A 256 -11.35 -13.84 15.98
C ASP A 256 -12.41 -14.64 16.73
N GLN A 257 -13.65 -14.12 16.83
CA GLN A 257 -14.75 -14.78 17.52
C GLN A 257 -15.57 -15.69 16.60
N TYR A 258 -15.83 -15.28 15.35
CA TYR A 258 -16.82 -15.94 14.51
C TYR A 258 -16.20 -16.72 13.35
N LYS A 259 -16.83 -17.85 12.99
CA LYS A 259 -16.48 -18.63 11.79
C LYS A 259 -16.93 -17.95 10.49
N PHE A 260 -18.12 -17.38 10.51
CA PHE A 260 -18.64 -16.55 9.43
C PHE A 260 -18.40 -15.09 9.78
N ASN A 261 -17.82 -14.35 8.83
CA ASN A 261 -17.48 -12.96 9.00
C ASN A 261 -17.98 -12.13 7.84
N TYR A 262 -18.27 -10.87 8.11
CA TYR A 262 -18.71 -9.92 7.12
C TYR A 262 -18.06 -8.56 7.35
N ALA A 263 -17.93 -7.78 6.27
CA ALA A 263 -17.54 -6.39 6.28
C ALA A 263 -18.37 -5.63 5.24
N ILE A 264 -19.03 -4.54 5.64
CA ILE A 264 -19.86 -3.72 4.77
C ILE A 264 -19.41 -2.27 4.93
N GLY A 265 -19.07 -1.62 3.82
CA GLY A 265 -18.49 -0.28 3.84
C GLY A 265 -19.13 0.68 2.84
N ILE A 266 -19.10 1.95 3.21
CA ILE A 266 -19.47 3.10 2.37
C ILE A 266 -18.28 4.07 2.37
N TRP A 267 -17.82 4.45 1.18
CA TRP A 267 -16.54 5.12 0.98
C TRP A 267 -16.64 6.27 -0.02
N GLY A 268 -15.66 7.17 -0.01
CA GLY A 268 -15.54 8.24 -1.02
C GLY A 268 -15.27 7.71 -2.44
N GLY A 269 -14.59 6.55 -2.55
CA GLY A 269 -14.36 5.85 -3.81
C GLY A 269 -13.22 6.41 -4.66
N VAL A 270 -12.50 7.43 -4.19
CA VAL A 270 -11.39 8.06 -4.95
C VAL A 270 -10.03 7.82 -4.31
N GLY A 271 -9.94 6.90 -3.34
CA GLY A 271 -8.68 6.55 -2.68
C GLY A 271 -8.35 7.38 -1.44
N ALA A 272 -7.22 7.06 -0.82
CA ALA A 272 -6.69 7.79 0.33
C ALA A 272 -6.22 9.20 -0.04
N ASN A 273 -6.41 10.17 0.85
CA ASN A 273 -5.99 11.56 0.72
C ASN A 273 -6.61 12.34 -0.45
N LEU A 274 -7.69 11.81 -1.06
CA LEU A 274 -8.43 12.43 -2.14
C LEU A 274 -9.91 12.50 -1.77
N ALA A 275 -10.59 13.52 -2.29
CA ALA A 275 -12.03 13.66 -2.21
C ALA A 275 -12.57 13.89 -3.62
N ARG A 276 -13.84 13.56 -3.87
CA ARG A 276 -14.47 13.75 -5.19
C ARG A 276 -14.53 15.21 -5.62
N ASP A 277 -14.57 16.16 -4.70
CA ASP A 277 -14.45 17.58 -5.03
C ASP A 277 -13.04 17.96 -5.51
N GLY A 278 -12.05 17.10 -5.26
CA GLY A 278 -10.73 17.15 -5.87
C GLY A 278 -10.64 16.36 -7.17
N THR A 279 -11.78 16.04 -7.82
CA THR A 279 -11.83 15.59 -9.21
C THR A 279 -12.80 16.46 -10.00
N SER A 280 -12.26 17.21 -10.95
CA SER A 280 -12.94 18.19 -11.76
C SER A 280 -13.21 17.67 -13.17
N VAL A 281 -14.17 18.29 -13.83
CA VAL A 281 -14.40 18.11 -15.26
C VAL A 281 -14.34 19.46 -15.92
N SER A 282 -13.43 19.58 -16.88
CA SER A 282 -13.38 20.72 -17.79
C SER A 282 -14.59 20.72 -18.73
N GLN A 283 -15.44 21.75 -18.65
CA GLN A 283 -16.61 21.91 -19.53
C GLN A 283 -16.43 23.04 -20.58
N ARG A 284 -17.02 22.80 -21.77
CA ARG A 284 -17.28 23.65 -22.96
C ARG A 284 -16.31 24.79 -23.38
N VAL A 285 -15.90 24.67 -24.64
CA VAL A 285 -15.18 25.67 -25.43
C VAL A 285 -16.09 26.85 -25.81
N LEU A 286 -15.63 28.09 -25.57
CA LEU A 286 -16.22 29.28 -26.17
C LEU A 286 -16.01 29.29 -27.70
N PRO A 287 -16.92 29.89 -28.50
CA PRO A 287 -16.66 30.14 -29.92
C PRO A 287 -15.32 30.87 -30.10
N PRO A 288 -14.55 30.59 -31.17
CA PRO A 288 -13.27 31.25 -31.39
C PRO A 288 -13.44 32.77 -31.45
N THR A 289 -13.06 33.49 -30.39
CA THR A 289 -12.95 34.95 -30.38
C THR A 289 -11.49 35.34 -30.67
N GLY A 290 -11.23 35.83 -31.88
CA GLY A 290 -9.96 36.45 -32.24
C GLY A 290 -9.69 36.41 -33.75
N GLY A 291 -9.66 37.57 -34.39
CA GLY A 291 -9.44 37.70 -35.84
C GLY A 291 -8.01 37.38 -36.29
N GLY A 292 -7.91 36.67 -37.42
CA GLY A 292 -6.86 36.84 -38.43
C GLY A 292 -5.41 36.46 -38.13
N GLY A 293 -5.07 35.99 -36.92
CA GLY A 293 -3.71 35.52 -36.60
C GLY A 293 -3.49 34.03 -36.92
N PRO A 294 -2.23 33.52 -37.01
CA PRO A 294 -1.90 32.11 -37.30
C PRO A 294 -2.31 31.10 -36.21
N SER A 295 -3.08 31.54 -35.22
CA SER A 295 -3.75 30.75 -34.18
C SER A 295 -5.23 31.14 -33.98
N SER A 296 -5.79 31.94 -34.90
CA SER A 296 -7.23 32.24 -34.97
C SER A 296 -7.97 31.02 -35.52
N GLY A 297 -8.52 30.20 -34.61
CA GLY A 297 -9.17 28.93 -34.92
C GLY A 297 -8.82 27.81 -33.96
N THR A 298 -7.82 27.98 -33.08
CA THR A 298 -7.54 27.01 -32.03
C THR A 298 -8.48 27.22 -30.86
N THR A 299 -9.45 26.32 -30.72
CA THR A 299 -10.25 26.14 -29.50
C THR A 299 -9.33 25.79 -28.34
N ARG A 300 -9.09 26.76 -27.47
CA ARG A 300 -8.54 26.49 -26.14
C ARG A 300 -9.70 26.03 -25.27
N THR A 301 -9.57 24.88 -24.61
CA THR A 301 -10.42 24.53 -23.47
C THR A 301 -10.25 25.65 -22.45
N TYR A 302 -11.26 26.50 -22.29
CA TYR A 302 -11.31 27.41 -21.15
C TYR A 302 -11.73 26.57 -19.95
N ASN A 303 -10.90 26.57 -18.91
CA ASN A 303 -11.05 25.78 -17.70
C ASN A 303 -12.32 26.18 -16.92
N TYR A 304 -13.49 25.66 -17.28
CA TYR A 304 -14.59 25.57 -16.34
C TYR A 304 -14.34 24.33 -15.47
N ASP A 305 -13.77 24.55 -14.29
CA ASP A 305 -13.62 23.53 -13.24
C ASP A 305 -15.01 23.23 -12.64
N THR A 306 -15.72 22.29 -13.24
CA THR A 306 -17.04 21.85 -12.76
C THR A 306 -16.91 20.56 -11.97
N ARG A 307 -17.55 20.54 -10.80
CA ARG A 307 -17.70 19.36 -9.95
C ARG A 307 -19.13 18.90 -10.06
N PHE A 308 -19.33 17.68 -10.54
CA PHE A 308 -20.64 17.05 -10.60
C PHE A 308 -20.52 15.58 -10.20
N LEU A 309 -21.62 15.01 -9.69
CA LEU A 309 -21.64 13.64 -9.12
C LEU A 309 -20.68 13.47 -7.92
N SER A 310 -20.27 14.57 -7.28
CA SER A 310 -19.39 14.53 -6.11
C SER A 310 -20.06 13.94 -4.87
N GLY A 311 -21.39 13.85 -4.86
CA GLY A 311 -22.17 13.20 -3.82
C GLY A 311 -22.31 11.67 -3.96
N GLU A 312 -21.82 11.04 -5.03
CA GLU A 312 -21.88 9.58 -5.10
C GLU A 312 -20.77 8.93 -4.26
N LEU A 313 -21.05 7.72 -3.78
CA LEU A 313 -20.20 6.99 -2.85
C LEU A 313 -19.95 5.58 -3.40
N MET A 314 -18.82 5.00 -3.04
CA MET A 314 -18.51 3.60 -3.28
C MET A 314 -19.10 2.73 -2.17
N TYR A 315 -19.64 1.57 -2.52
CA TYR A 315 -20.20 0.59 -1.60
C TYR A 315 -19.43 -0.73 -1.71
N THR A 316 -19.10 -1.34 -0.58
CA THR A 316 -18.43 -2.64 -0.55
C THR A 316 -19.11 -3.60 0.40
N ALA A 317 -19.16 -4.88 0.03
CA ALA A 317 -19.55 -5.97 0.90
C ALA A 317 -18.57 -7.13 0.74
N ARG A 318 -18.07 -7.67 1.85
CA ARG A 318 -17.23 -8.85 1.89
C ARG A 318 -17.78 -9.84 2.89
N VAL A 319 -17.78 -11.11 2.54
CA VAL A 319 -18.06 -12.22 3.46
C VAL A 319 -16.88 -13.18 3.48
N LEU A 320 -16.62 -13.79 4.63
CA LEU A 320 -15.55 -14.77 4.82
C LEU A 320 -16.04 -15.92 5.69
N TYR A 321 -15.82 -17.15 5.22
CA TYR A 321 -16.12 -18.36 5.95
C TYR A 321 -14.85 -19.14 6.26
N LYS A 322 -14.60 -19.37 7.56
CA LYS A 322 -13.50 -20.18 8.06
C LYS A 322 -13.87 -21.65 8.01
N ILE A 323 -13.33 -22.36 7.02
CA ILE A 323 -13.53 -23.79 6.82
C ILE A 323 -12.85 -24.57 7.95
N ALA A 324 -11.61 -24.20 8.30
CA ALA A 324 -10.86 -24.79 9.40
C ALA A 324 -9.96 -23.73 10.08
N GLY A 325 -9.96 -23.72 11.42
CA GLY A 325 -9.09 -22.82 12.20
C GLY A 325 -9.24 -21.33 11.85
N ASN A 326 -8.17 -20.56 12.06
CA ASN A 326 -8.07 -19.14 11.73
C ASN A 326 -6.76 -18.89 10.94
N PRO A 327 -6.80 -18.85 9.59
CA PRO A 327 -5.59 -18.68 8.79
C PRO A 327 -4.95 -17.28 8.90
N GLY A 328 -5.63 -16.31 9.52
CA GLY A 328 -5.19 -14.92 9.63
C GLY A 328 -4.95 -14.28 8.25
N TYR A 329 -4.10 -13.25 8.17
CA TYR A 329 -3.81 -12.51 6.93
C TYR A 329 -2.37 -12.60 6.40
N GLY A 330 -1.45 -13.22 7.14
CA GLY A 330 -0.10 -13.51 6.63
C GLY A 330 -0.16 -14.45 5.43
N GLN A 331 0.71 -14.28 4.44
CA GLN A 331 0.66 -15.14 3.24
C GLN A 331 1.25 -16.52 3.50
N GLY A 332 2.44 -16.58 4.13
CA GLY A 332 3.08 -17.82 4.53
C GLY A 332 2.53 -18.47 5.81
N ASP A 333 2.89 -19.75 6.03
CA ASP A 333 2.63 -20.48 7.28
C ASP A 333 3.85 -20.43 8.22
N ILE A 334 4.24 -19.21 8.63
CA ILE A 334 5.42 -19.01 9.49
C ILE A 334 5.29 -19.74 10.83
N LEU A 335 4.06 -19.89 11.33
CA LEU A 335 3.78 -20.56 12.60
C LEU A 335 3.86 -22.09 12.51
N ASN A 336 4.01 -22.64 11.30
CA ASN A 336 4.04 -24.07 11.04
C ASN A 336 2.81 -24.78 11.62
N SER A 337 1.64 -24.39 11.12
CA SER A 337 0.33 -24.80 11.61
C SER A 337 0.20 -26.33 11.65
N ARG A 338 -0.05 -26.89 12.85
CA ARG A 338 -0.17 -28.36 13.02
C ARG A 338 -1.51 -28.91 12.57
N THR A 339 -2.53 -28.06 12.53
CA THR A 339 -3.87 -28.35 12.02
C THR A 339 -4.15 -27.46 10.83
N LEU A 340 -4.97 -27.94 9.89
CA LEU A 340 -5.35 -27.16 8.71
C LEU A 340 -5.99 -25.84 9.13
N GLN A 341 -5.47 -24.73 8.60
CA GLN A 341 -6.10 -23.42 8.68
C GLN A 341 -6.57 -23.03 7.28
N SER A 342 -7.86 -22.83 7.05
CA SER A 342 -8.38 -22.46 5.74
C SER A 342 -9.63 -21.60 5.81
N ALA A 343 -9.77 -20.71 4.84
CA ALA A 343 -10.93 -19.84 4.69
C ALA A 343 -11.18 -19.54 3.22
N ILE A 344 -12.44 -19.25 2.91
CA ILE A 344 -12.90 -18.74 1.62
C ILE A 344 -13.59 -17.40 1.84
N GLY A 345 -13.36 -16.44 0.94
CA GLY A 345 -13.96 -15.13 0.97
C GLY A 345 -14.59 -14.77 -0.37
N PHE A 346 -15.57 -13.86 -0.31
CA PHE A 346 -16.19 -13.24 -1.48
C PHE A 346 -16.37 -11.75 -1.23
N GLY A 347 -15.97 -10.94 -2.19
CA GLY A 347 -16.10 -9.49 -2.19
C GLY A 347 -16.97 -8.98 -3.34
N TYR A 348 -17.74 -7.94 -3.05
CA TYR A 348 -18.44 -7.11 -4.04
C TYR A 348 -18.14 -5.63 -3.77
N ALA A 349 -17.85 -4.88 -4.83
CA ALA A 349 -17.70 -3.42 -4.78
C ALA A 349 -18.49 -2.77 -5.91
N TYR A 350 -19.25 -1.72 -5.60
CA TYR A 350 -19.88 -0.83 -6.57
C TYR A 350 -19.32 0.58 -6.39
N ASP A 351 -18.62 1.08 -7.40
CA ASP A 351 -17.99 2.40 -7.40
C ASP A 351 -18.49 3.23 -8.60
N PRO A 352 -19.53 4.06 -8.38
CA PRO A 352 -20.19 4.82 -9.44
C PRO A 352 -19.54 6.20 -9.69
N ALA A 353 -19.74 6.75 -10.90
CA ALA A 353 -19.20 8.05 -11.34
C ALA A 353 -17.70 8.29 -11.14
N GLN A 354 -16.88 7.28 -11.41
CA GLN A 354 -15.44 7.50 -11.51
C GLN A 354 -15.14 8.35 -12.74
N ASN A 355 -14.58 9.54 -12.50
CA ASN A 355 -14.34 10.54 -13.53
C ASN A 355 -12.96 10.36 -14.16
N TYR A 356 -12.96 9.84 -15.39
CA TYR A 356 -11.77 9.74 -16.23
C TYR A 356 -11.83 10.64 -17.47
N LEU A 357 -12.68 11.67 -17.50
CA LEU A 357 -12.81 12.62 -18.62
C LEU A 357 -11.65 13.62 -18.72
N SER A 358 -10.89 13.85 -17.65
CA SER A 358 -9.84 14.88 -17.54
C SER A 358 -8.55 14.55 -18.35
N ALA A 359 -8.70 14.10 -19.59
CA ALA A 359 -7.60 13.56 -20.40
C ALA A 359 -7.02 14.52 -21.43
N ILE A 360 -7.61 15.71 -21.63
CA ILE A 360 -7.16 16.60 -22.70
C ILE A 360 -6.29 17.75 -22.18
N ARG A 361 -4.98 17.63 -22.40
CA ARG A 361 -3.96 18.67 -22.69
C ARG A 361 -3.89 20.01 -21.93
N SER A 362 -4.82 20.38 -21.05
CA SER A 362 -4.82 21.63 -20.28
C SER A 362 -5.40 21.52 -18.87
N ASP A 363 -5.85 20.33 -18.45
CA ASP A 363 -6.37 20.16 -17.10
C ASP A 363 -5.21 19.98 -16.10
N ILE A 364 -4.78 21.12 -15.56
CA ILE A 364 -3.77 21.25 -14.50
C ILE A 364 -4.28 20.59 -13.21
N VAL A 365 -5.60 20.48 -13.05
CA VAL A 365 -6.23 19.92 -11.85
C VAL A 365 -6.18 18.39 -11.93
N ASP A 366 -6.02 17.74 -10.78
CA ASP A 366 -6.17 16.28 -10.57
C ASP A 366 -5.06 15.36 -11.11
N ARG A 367 -3.85 15.88 -11.29
CA ARG A 367 -2.68 15.06 -11.66
C ARG A 367 -2.37 13.93 -10.66
N SER A 368 -2.54 14.18 -9.36
CA SER A 368 -2.33 13.17 -8.30
C SER A 368 -3.27 11.97 -8.45
N TYR A 369 -4.56 12.23 -8.74
CA TYR A 369 -5.56 11.20 -9.02
C TYR A 369 -5.17 10.35 -10.24
N ARG A 370 -4.83 10.99 -11.37
CA ARG A 370 -4.42 10.27 -12.59
C ARG A 370 -3.17 9.41 -12.38
N GLN A 371 -2.19 9.93 -11.66
CA GLN A 371 -0.99 9.16 -11.29
C GLN A 371 -1.32 7.97 -10.38
N ALA A 372 -2.26 8.11 -9.45
CA ALA A 372 -2.72 6.99 -8.62
C ALA A 372 -3.38 5.89 -9.46
N VAL A 373 -4.25 6.26 -10.40
CA VAL A 373 -4.91 5.33 -11.34
C VAL A 373 -3.88 4.62 -12.24
N ALA A 374 -2.93 5.35 -12.81
CA ALA A 374 -1.87 4.77 -13.64
C ALA A 374 -0.92 3.86 -12.85
N ARG A 375 -0.54 4.25 -11.62
CA ARG A 375 0.26 3.43 -10.71
C ARG A 375 -0.45 2.12 -10.33
N ALA A 376 -1.77 2.13 -10.26
CA ALA A 376 -2.59 0.94 -10.03
C ALA A 376 -2.74 0.05 -11.28
N MET A 377 -2.04 0.37 -12.37
CA MET A 377 -2.14 -0.30 -13.68
C MET A 377 -3.53 -0.19 -14.35
N ASN A 378 -4.31 0.82 -13.94
CA ASN A 378 -5.61 1.18 -14.52
C ASN A 378 -5.52 2.40 -15.44
N GLY A 379 -4.31 2.82 -15.83
CA GLY A 379 -4.08 4.03 -16.62
C GLY A 379 -4.86 4.06 -17.93
N ARG A 380 -5.19 2.90 -18.51
CA ARG A 380 -5.99 2.79 -19.74
C ARG A 380 -7.38 3.41 -19.64
N LEU A 381 -7.95 3.50 -18.44
CA LEU A 381 -9.29 4.05 -18.24
C LEU A 381 -9.33 5.58 -18.42
N LEU A 382 -8.19 6.24 -18.27
CA LEU A 382 -8.03 7.68 -18.47
C LEU A 382 -8.41 8.06 -19.91
N GLY A 383 -9.24 9.09 -20.06
CA GLY A 383 -9.82 9.53 -21.34
C GLY A 383 -11.09 8.78 -21.74
N GLY A 384 -11.47 7.74 -21.00
CA GLY A 384 -12.59 6.88 -21.36
C GLY A 384 -13.98 7.40 -21.00
N GLY A 385 -14.07 8.51 -20.28
CA GLY A 385 -15.34 9.06 -19.80
C GLY A 385 -15.57 8.89 -18.30
N ILE A 386 -16.84 8.94 -17.90
CA ILE A 386 -17.25 8.63 -16.53
C ILE A 386 -17.70 7.17 -16.49
N TYR A 387 -17.23 6.43 -15.49
CA TYR A 387 -17.48 5.00 -15.36
C TYR A 387 -18.26 4.66 -14.09
N ASP A 388 -19.10 3.64 -14.21
CA ASP A 388 -19.64 2.87 -13.10
C ASP A 388 -18.96 1.50 -13.07
N PHE A 389 -18.33 1.17 -11.95
CA PHE A 389 -17.66 -0.10 -11.75
C PHE A 389 -18.42 -1.02 -10.81
N GLN A 390 -18.59 -2.28 -11.21
CA GLN A 390 -18.99 -3.34 -10.31
C GLN A 390 -17.90 -4.41 -10.33
N THR A 391 -17.21 -4.60 -9.20
CA THR A 391 -16.11 -5.56 -9.08
C THR A 391 -16.50 -6.69 -8.14
N TYR A 392 -16.28 -7.92 -8.59
CA TYR A 392 -16.49 -9.15 -7.84
C TYR A 392 -15.13 -9.78 -7.57
N GLU A 393 -14.96 -10.35 -6.38
CA GLU A 393 -13.76 -11.06 -5.96
C GLU A 393 -14.15 -12.33 -5.21
N THR A 394 -13.34 -13.38 -5.40
CA THR A 394 -13.36 -14.59 -4.57
C THR A 394 -11.93 -14.92 -4.17
N ASP A 395 -11.69 -15.13 -2.88
CA ASP A 395 -10.39 -15.55 -2.37
C ASP A 395 -10.44 -16.86 -1.60
N PHE A 396 -9.31 -17.56 -1.60
CA PHE A 396 -9.08 -18.77 -0.82
C PHE A 396 -7.69 -18.73 -0.18
N ILE A 397 -7.61 -19.16 1.08
CA ILE A 397 -6.35 -19.37 1.80
C ILE A 397 -6.37 -20.73 2.49
N ALA A 398 -5.26 -21.45 2.42
CA ALA A 398 -5.01 -22.64 3.22
C ALA A 398 -3.58 -22.66 3.74
N LYS A 399 -3.38 -23.15 4.97
CA LYS A 399 -2.08 -23.33 5.63
C LYS A 399 -2.04 -24.63 6.40
N TYR A 400 -0.96 -25.39 6.23
CA TYR A 400 -0.77 -26.65 6.92
C TYR A 400 0.69 -27.11 6.90
N GLN A 401 1.25 -27.40 8.07
CA GLN A 401 2.61 -27.92 8.26
C GLN A 401 3.68 -27.12 7.49
N GLY A 402 3.59 -25.79 7.51
CA GLY A 402 4.50 -24.89 6.82
C GLY A 402 4.15 -24.66 5.35
N TRP A 403 3.20 -25.41 4.76
CA TRP A 403 2.63 -25.09 3.45
C TRP A 403 1.64 -23.94 3.58
N SER A 404 1.57 -23.13 2.54
CA SER A 404 0.59 -22.07 2.35
C SER A 404 0.15 -22.03 0.89
N LEU A 405 -1.14 -21.82 0.66
CA LEU A 405 -1.76 -21.63 -0.64
C LEU A 405 -2.70 -20.44 -0.53
N GLN A 406 -2.53 -19.44 -1.38
CA GLN A 406 -3.46 -18.32 -1.53
C GLN A 406 -3.84 -18.18 -3.00
N ALA A 407 -5.12 -17.97 -3.29
CA ALA A 407 -5.61 -17.65 -4.62
C ALA A 407 -6.71 -16.61 -4.55
N GLU A 408 -6.77 -15.71 -5.53
CA GLU A 408 -7.87 -14.75 -5.69
C GLU A 408 -8.24 -14.68 -7.17
N GLY A 409 -9.54 -14.55 -7.45
CA GLY A 409 -10.09 -14.33 -8.78
C GLY A 409 -10.99 -13.10 -8.78
N TYR A 410 -10.96 -12.34 -9.87
CA TYR A 410 -11.63 -11.06 -10.00
C TYR A 410 -12.37 -10.93 -11.33
N TYR A 411 -13.48 -10.20 -11.29
CA TYR A 411 -14.21 -9.77 -12.48
C TYR A 411 -14.78 -8.38 -12.26
N ARG A 412 -14.56 -7.46 -13.20
CA ARG A 412 -15.02 -6.07 -13.12
C ARG A 412 -15.88 -5.72 -14.33
N HIS A 413 -17.14 -5.36 -14.05
CA HIS A 413 -17.95 -4.64 -15.01
C HIS A 413 -17.53 -3.17 -15.08
N GLN A 414 -17.33 -2.65 -16.28
CA GLN A 414 -16.88 -1.29 -16.58
C GLN A 414 -17.91 -0.64 -17.50
N ARG A 415 -18.87 0.11 -16.94
CA ARG A 415 -19.91 0.78 -17.73
C ARG A 415 -19.58 2.25 -17.90
N VAL A 416 -19.40 2.71 -19.13
CA VAL A 416 -19.32 4.14 -19.42
C VAL A 416 -20.70 4.76 -19.25
N ARG A 417 -20.82 5.72 -18.32
CA ARG A 417 -22.05 6.46 -18.00
C ARG A 417 -22.37 7.55 -19.03
N ASN A 418 -21.36 8.11 -19.70
CA ASN A 418 -21.48 9.28 -20.58
C ASN A 418 -22.39 9.12 -21.80
N LYS A 419 -22.76 7.90 -22.20
CA LYS A 419 -23.78 7.72 -23.24
C LYS A 419 -25.16 8.26 -22.78
N ASP A 420 -25.37 8.34 -21.47
CA ASP A 420 -26.65 8.70 -20.82
C ASP A 420 -26.59 10.04 -20.03
N ALA A 421 -25.40 10.61 -19.79
CA ALA A 421 -25.21 11.73 -18.83
C ALA A 421 -25.14 13.14 -19.45
N GLY A 422 -25.33 13.30 -20.77
CA GLY A 422 -25.31 14.61 -21.44
C GLY A 422 -23.96 15.34 -21.44
N THR A 423 -22.90 14.72 -20.89
CA THR A 423 -21.53 15.20 -21.00
C THR A 423 -21.08 15.03 -22.45
N ILE A 424 -20.77 16.13 -23.13
CA ILE A 424 -20.24 16.06 -24.49
C ILE A 424 -18.76 15.66 -24.35
N PRO A 425 -18.33 14.49 -24.87
CA PRO A 425 -16.91 14.21 -25.04
C PRO A 425 -16.26 15.38 -25.80
N PHE A 426 -14.98 15.64 -25.61
CA PHE A 426 -14.30 16.70 -26.34
C PHE A 426 -14.65 16.68 -27.84
N ASP A 427 -14.93 17.86 -28.41
CA ASP A 427 -15.27 17.97 -29.82
C ASP A 427 -14.01 17.72 -30.68
N LEU A 428 -13.89 16.47 -31.11
CA LEU A 428 -12.83 15.98 -31.97
C LEU A 428 -12.75 16.72 -33.32
N SER A 429 -13.81 17.45 -33.72
CA SER A 429 -13.76 18.29 -34.93
C SER A 429 -12.86 19.51 -34.78
N THR A 430 -12.42 19.80 -33.57
CA THR A 430 -11.49 20.89 -33.26
C THR A 430 -10.01 20.49 -33.19
N ILE A 431 -9.73 19.19 -33.29
CA ILE A 431 -8.40 18.64 -33.53
C ILE A 431 -8.15 18.68 -35.04
N PRO A 432 -6.92 18.92 -35.52
CA PRO A 432 -6.60 18.68 -36.92
C PRO A 432 -7.15 17.32 -37.34
N THR A 433 -8.05 17.28 -38.31
CA THR A 433 -8.76 16.08 -38.82
C THR A 433 -7.84 15.05 -39.47
N SER A 434 -6.52 15.22 -39.33
CA SER A 434 -5.54 14.22 -39.63
C SER A 434 -5.83 12.97 -38.77
N PRO A 435 -6.03 11.79 -39.39
CA PRO A 435 -6.18 10.49 -38.71
C PRO A 435 -5.02 10.12 -37.77
N LEU A 436 -3.98 10.95 -37.72
CA LEU A 436 -2.81 10.81 -36.86
C LEU A 436 -3.03 11.38 -35.45
N ALA A 437 -4.06 12.19 -35.16
CA ALA A 437 -4.13 12.90 -33.88
C ALA A 437 -4.91 12.16 -32.76
N VAL A 438 -6.01 11.45 -33.11
CA VAL A 438 -6.83 10.62 -32.20
C VAL A 438 -7.43 9.47 -33.01
N GLY A 439 -7.35 8.22 -32.54
CA GLY A 439 -7.95 7.08 -33.24
C GLY A 439 -9.45 6.91 -32.95
N PRO A 440 -10.17 5.95 -33.58
CA PRO A 440 -11.62 5.79 -33.43
C PRO A 440 -12.05 5.50 -31.97
N PRO A 441 -13.34 5.69 -31.62
CA PRO A 441 -13.86 5.38 -30.28
C PRO A 441 -13.44 3.99 -29.80
N VAL A 442 -13.02 3.89 -28.54
CA VAL A 442 -12.52 2.65 -27.93
C VAL A 442 -13.56 2.10 -26.96
N ASP A 443 -13.96 0.86 -27.16
CA ASP A 443 -14.77 0.10 -26.20
C ASP A 443 -13.88 -0.92 -25.48
N LEU A 444 -13.71 -0.73 -24.17
CA LEU A 444 -12.86 -1.58 -23.36
C LEU A 444 -13.54 -2.89 -22.92
N GLY A 445 -14.88 -2.99 -22.98
CA GLY A 445 -15.57 -4.12 -22.38
C GLY A 445 -15.29 -4.26 -20.87
N GLN A 446 -15.13 -5.50 -20.40
CA GLN A 446 -14.96 -5.83 -18.98
C GLN A 446 -13.50 -6.12 -18.65
N ALA A 447 -13.17 -6.35 -17.39
CA ALA A 447 -11.83 -6.79 -16.97
C ALA A 447 -11.93 -8.02 -16.07
N TRP A 448 -10.97 -8.93 -16.15
CA TRP A 448 -10.89 -10.08 -15.26
C TRP A 448 -9.45 -10.47 -14.97
N GLY A 449 -9.23 -11.20 -13.89
CA GLY A 449 -7.91 -11.72 -13.59
C GLY A 449 -7.94 -12.70 -12.43
N TRP A 450 -6.85 -13.43 -12.24
CA TRP A 450 -6.68 -14.32 -11.12
C TRP A 450 -5.20 -14.53 -10.82
N TYR A 451 -4.91 -14.99 -9.62
CA TYR A 451 -3.58 -15.51 -9.30
C TYR A 451 -3.65 -16.66 -8.31
N VAL A 452 -2.56 -17.41 -8.25
CA VAL A 452 -2.30 -18.42 -7.23
C VAL A 452 -0.86 -18.26 -6.72
N GLN A 453 -0.68 -18.42 -5.42
CA GLN A 453 0.59 -18.39 -4.72
C GLN A 453 0.72 -19.59 -3.80
N VAL A 454 1.84 -20.29 -3.89
CA VAL A 454 2.17 -21.44 -3.05
C VAL A 454 3.49 -21.16 -2.34
N GLY A 455 3.52 -21.33 -1.03
CA GLY A 455 4.72 -21.16 -0.20
C GLY A 455 4.93 -22.34 0.73
N LYS A 456 6.19 -22.64 1.04
CA LYS A 456 6.60 -23.68 2.00
C LYS A 456 7.73 -23.18 2.88
N TYR A 457 7.50 -23.16 4.20
CA TYR A 457 8.58 -23.09 5.19
C TYR A 457 9.31 -24.43 5.25
N ILE A 458 10.46 -24.51 4.56
CA ILE A 458 11.34 -25.68 4.57
C ILE A 458 12.13 -25.80 5.87
N ILE A 459 12.47 -24.66 6.48
CA ILE A 459 12.92 -24.59 7.86
C ILE A 459 11.85 -23.82 8.63
N PRO A 460 11.11 -24.47 9.54
CA PRO A 460 10.02 -23.83 10.27
C PRO A 460 10.41 -22.47 10.85
N ARG A 461 9.56 -21.47 10.65
CA ARG A 461 9.75 -20.07 11.06
C ARG A 461 10.90 -19.32 10.40
N LYS A 462 11.87 -19.99 9.76
CA LYS A 462 13.13 -19.38 9.29
C LYS A 462 13.18 -19.21 7.78
N LEU A 463 13.04 -20.29 7.01
CA LEU A 463 13.29 -20.29 5.57
C LEU A 463 12.04 -20.73 4.81
N GLU A 464 11.50 -19.82 3.99
CA GLU A 464 10.35 -20.05 3.11
C GLU A 464 10.78 -19.97 1.65
N LEU A 465 10.30 -20.92 0.86
CA LEU A 465 10.34 -20.88 -0.61
C LEU A 465 8.93 -20.70 -1.12
N ALA A 466 8.75 -19.87 -2.14
CA ALA A 466 7.42 -19.65 -2.71
C ALA A 466 7.46 -19.41 -4.22
N VAL A 467 6.35 -19.74 -4.88
CA VAL A 467 6.09 -19.44 -6.28
C VAL A 467 4.70 -18.85 -6.44
N ARG A 468 4.53 -18.00 -7.43
CA ARG A 468 3.22 -17.42 -7.80
C ARG A 468 3.07 -17.29 -9.30
N TYR A 469 1.83 -17.36 -9.75
CA TYR A 469 1.47 -17.10 -11.14
C TYR A 469 0.13 -16.39 -11.19
N GLY A 470 -0.02 -15.45 -12.12
CA GLY A 470 -1.23 -14.66 -12.27
C GLY A 470 -1.42 -14.14 -13.68
N VAL A 471 -2.68 -13.94 -14.03
CA VAL A 471 -3.13 -13.49 -15.33
C VAL A 471 -4.14 -12.35 -15.14
N LEU A 472 -4.02 -11.32 -15.96
CA LEU A 472 -4.89 -10.17 -15.99
C LEU A 472 -5.25 -9.86 -17.45
N ASP A 473 -6.54 -9.86 -17.75
CA ASP A 473 -7.12 -9.25 -18.93
C ASP A 473 -7.78 -7.92 -18.49
N PRO A 474 -7.16 -6.78 -18.79
CA PRO A 474 -7.70 -5.49 -18.39
C PRO A 474 -8.90 -5.05 -19.25
N SER A 475 -9.20 -5.75 -20.36
CA SER A 475 -10.15 -5.29 -21.36
C SER A 475 -10.60 -6.39 -22.35
N THR A 476 -11.74 -7.01 -22.09
CA THR A 476 -12.25 -8.16 -22.86
C THR A 476 -12.61 -7.86 -24.33
N LYS A 477 -12.63 -6.59 -24.74
CA LYS A 477 -12.91 -6.17 -26.13
C LYS A 477 -11.67 -5.67 -26.87
N GLN A 478 -10.52 -5.62 -26.19
CA GLN A 478 -9.25 -5.29 -26.80
C GLN A 478 -8.47 -6.58 -27.07
N LYS A 479 -7.44 -6.49 -27.91
CA LYS A 479 -6.62 -7.65 -28.32
C LYS A 479 -5.16 -7.41 -27.97
N ASP A 480 -4.43 -8.51 -27.79
CA ASP A 480 -2.98 -8.52 -27.57
C ASP A 480 -2.53 -7.70 -26.36
N ASP A 481 -3.36 -7.65 -25.33
CA ASP A 481 -3.21 -6.75 -24.19
C ASP A 481 -3.15 -7.46 -22.82
N LEU A 482 -3.19 -8.79 -22.85
CA LEU A 482 -3.13 -9.69 -21.71
C LEU A 482 -1.83 -9.50 -20.93
N THR A 483 -1.91 -9.54 -19.61
CA THR A 483 -0.76 -9.47 -18.71
C THR A 483 -0.61 -10.78 -17.94
N LYS A 484 0.62 -11.31 -17.89
CA LYS A 484 0.99 -12.51 -17.16
C LYS A 484 2.17 -12.18 -16.25
N GLU A 485 2.15 -12.70 -15.04
CA GLU A 485 3.23 -12.52 -14.08
C GLU A 485 3.54 -13.86 -13.42
N PHE A 486 4.81 -14.28 -13.51
CA PHE A 486 5.36 -15.41 -12.76
C PHE A 486 6.35 -14.88 -11.73
N GLY A 487 6.36 -15.45 -10.53
CA GLY A 487 7.33 -15.11 -9.50
C GLY A 487 7.83 -16.31 -8.71
N ALA A 488 9.08 -16.22 -8.26
CA ALA A 488 9.68 -17.14 -7.31
C ALA A 488 10.40 -16.35 -6.22
N ALA A 489 10.27 -16.77 -4.95
CA ALA A 489 10.83 -16.07 -3.80
C ALA A 489 11.50 -17.01 -2.80
N ILE A 490 12.53 -16.47 -2.14
CA ILE A 490 13.20 -17.05 -0.99
C ILE A 490 13.13 -16.01 0.13
N ASN A 491 12.56 -16.39 1.27
CA ASN A 491 12.50 -15.54 2.44
C ASN A 491 13.25 -16.17 3.61
N TYR A 492 14.08 -15.37 4.26
CA TYR A 492 14.76 -15.74 5.49
C TYR A 492 14.35 -14.80 6.63
N SER A 493 13.73 -15.36 7.66
CA SER A 493 13.31 -14.65 8.87
C SER A 493 14.31 -14.88 10.00
N PHE A 494 15.02 -13.83 10.41
CA PHE A 494 16.12 -13.92 11.37
C PHE A 494 15.63 -14.31 12.77
N ASP A 495 14.48 -13.79 13.21
CA ASP A 495 13.97 -14.01 14.57
C ASP A 495 12.84 -15.04 14.64
N GLY A 496 12.56 -15.73 13.52
CA GLY A 496 11.42 -16.64 13.45
C GLY A 496 10.07 -15.91 13.47
N THR A 497 10.03 -14.64 13.11
CA THR A 497 8.85 -13.78 12.99
C THR A 497 8.94 -12.96 11.70
N TYR A 498 7.89 -12.23 11.35
CA TYR A 498 7.92 -11.31 10.21
C TYR A 498 8.70 -10.00 10.47
N ASN A 499 9.26 -9.84 11.67
CA ASN A 499 9.80 -8.56 12.09
C ASN A 499 11.12 -8.23 11.40
N ASN A 500 12.02 -9.20 11.33
CA ASN A 500 13.35 -9.04 10.75
C ASN A 500 13.54 -10.11 9.67
N ARG A 501 13.55 -9.70 8.40
CA ARG A 501 13.61 -10.65 7.29
C ARG A 501 14.31 -10.12 6.05
N LEU A 502 14.95 -11.03 5.34
CA LEU A 502 15.48 -10.86 4.00
C LEU A 502 14.53 -11.55 3.02
N VAL A 503 14.10 -10.82 2.00
CA VAL A 503 13.25 -11.30 0.90
C VAL A 503 14.05 -11.16 -0.38
N ILE A 504 14.24 -12.27 -1.10
CA ILE A 504 14.83 -12.28 -2.44
C ILE A 504 13.79 -12.86 -3.38
N ASP A 505 13.37 -12.09 -4.38
CA ASP A 505 12.43 -12.58 -5.38
C ASP A 505 12.88 -12.30 -6.81
N TYR A 506 12.42 -13.16 -7.70
CA TYR A 506 12.48 -13.01 -9.14
C TYR A 506 11.06 -12.93 -9.67
N SER A 507 10.81 -12.00 -10.60
CA SER A 507 9.55 -11.84 -11.30
C SER A 507 9.79 -11.78 -12.81
N ASN A 508 9.03 -12.56 -13.58
CA ASN A 508 8.89 -12.44 -15.02
C ASN A 508 7.51 -11.83 -15.30
N ILE A 509 7.50 -10.63 -15.87
CA ILE A 509 6.30 -9.87 -16.18
C ILE A 509 6.21 -9.77 -17.69
N THR A 510 5.11 -10.27 -18.25
CA THR A 510 4.81 -10.25 -19.69
C THR A 510 3.53 -9.49 -19.89
N MET A 511 3.62 -8.32 -20.52
CA MET A 511 2.47 -7.44 -20.80
C MET A 511 2.31 -7.29 -22.30
N GLY A 512 1.23 -7.80 -22.88
CA GLY A 512 0.93 -7.55 -24.29
C GLY A 512 0.84 -6.05 -24.54
N SER A 513 1.53 -5.49 -25.53
CA SER A 513 1.51 -4.05 -25.86
C SER A 513 0.29 -3.62 -26.67
N GLY A 514 -0.55 -4.58 -27.07
CA GLY A 514 -1.77 -4.34 -27.80
C GLY A 514 -2.88 -3.72 -26.95
N GLY A 515 -4.02 -3.52 -27.61
CA GLY A 515 -5.20 -2.88 -27.06
C GLY A 515 -5.08 -1.36 -27.04
N ARG A 516 -6.20 -0.68 -27.32
CA ARG A 516 -6.26 0.78 -27.39
C ARG A 516 -6.66 1.37 -26.05
N ALA A 517 -6.23 2.60 -25.80
CA ALA A 517 -6.74 3.44 -24.73
C ALA A 517 -7.61 4.55 -25.35
N PRO A 518 -8.74 4.90 -24.73
CA PRO A 518 -9.58 6.01 -25.21
C PRO A 518 -8.80 7.32 -25.27
N ASP A 519 -9.11 8.15 -26.27
CA ASP A 519 -8.53 9.51 -26.44
C ASP A 519 -6.99 9.56 -26.53
N ARG A 520 -6.36 8.46 -26.97
CA ARG A 520 -4.92 8.39 -27.22
C ARG A 520 -4.58 8.27 -28.70
N PHE A 521 -3.34 8.64 -29.02
CA PHE A 521 -2.74 8.40 -30.34
C PHE A 521 -2.89 6.92 -30.72
N PRO A 522 -3.27 6.59 -31.97
CA PRO A 522 -3.40 5.20 -32.42
C PRO A 522 -2.02 4.52 -32.50
N PHE A 523 -1.56 3.97 -31.38
CA PHE A 523 -0.29 3.25 -31.26
C PHE A 523 -0.27 1.95 -32.07
N GLU A 524 -1.42 1.48 -32.56
CA GLU A 524 -1.51 0.32 -33.47
C GLU A 524 -0.67 0.48 -34.75
N ASN A 525 -0.35 1.71 -35.16
CA ASN A 525 0.48 1.99 -36.33
C ASN A 525 1.99 1.91 -36.03
N GLN A 526 2.40 1.73 -34.77
CA GLN A 526 3.81 1.63 -34.39
C GLN A 526 4.34 0.21 -34.67
N PRO A 527 5.54 0.08 -35.27
CA PRO A 527 6.16 -1.22 -35.48
C PRO A 527 6.34 -2.00 -34.17
N GLY A 528 5.82 -3.23 -34.13
CA GLY A 528 5.89 -4.10 -32.96
C GLY A 528 4.70 -4.02 -32.02
N PHE A 529 3.66 -3.22 -32.33
CA PHE A 529 2.41 -3.23 -31.56
C PHE A 529 1.81 -4.66 -31.50
N GLY A 530 1.24 -5.01 -30.35
CA GLY A 530 0.73 -6.36 -30.08
C GLY A 530 1.82 -7.37 -29.68
N ARG A 531 3.11 -6.98 -29.65
CA ARG A 531 4.17 -7.80 -29.05
C ARG A 531 4.12 -7.72 -27.53
N ASP A 532 4.63 -8.77 -26.90
CA ASP A 532 4.80 -8.80 -25.45
C ASP A 532 5.96 -7.90 -25.01
N LEU A 533 5.68 -7.01 -24.06
CA LEU A 533 6.66 -6.30 -23.24
C LEU A 533 7.08 -7.24 -22.11
N ILE A 534 8.33 -7.68 -22.11
CA ILE A 534 8.85 -8.63 -21.12
C ILE A 534 9.83 -7.92 -20.20
N GLU A 535 9.53 -7.91 -18.90
CA GLU A 535 10.44 -7.50 -17.84
C GLU A 535 10.85 -8.72 -17.00
N ASN A 536 12.16 -8.86 -16.74
CA ASN A 536 12.68 -9.76 -15.72
C ASN A 536 13.25 -8.94 -14.59
N ARG A 537 12.70 -9.09 -13.39
CA ARG A 537 13.09 -8.30 -12.21
C ARG A 537 13.61 -9.21 -11.10
N ILE A 538 14.71 -8.80 -10.47
CA ILE A 538 15.19 -9.38 -9.22
C ILE A 538 15.11 -8.30 -8.14
N ASN A 539 14.53 -8.64 -7.00
CA ASN A 539 14.51 -7.81 -5.81
C ASN A 539 15.31 -8.46 -4.69
N VAL A 540 16.08 -7.64 -3.97
CA VAL A 540 16.69 -8.00 -2.68
C VAL A 540 16.21 -6.97 -1.67
N GLN A 541 15.37 -7.39 -0.74
CA GLN A 541 14.71 -6.52 0.23
C GLN A 541 15.02 -6.96 1.66
N TYR A 542 15.56 -6.04 2.45
CA TYR A 542 15.59 -6.18 3.89
C TYR A 542 14.38 -5.47 4.49
N GLN A 543 13.67 -6.16 5.40
CA GLN A 543 12.57 -5.59 6.17
C GLN A 543 12.91 -5.61 7.65
N PHE A 544 12.69 -4.46 8.28
CA PHE A 544 12.66 -4.27 9.72
C PHE A 544 11.25 -3.81 10.11
N TYR A 545 10.62 -4.50 11.04
CA TYR A 545 9.32 -4.17 11.59
C TYR A 545 9.36 -4.26 13.10
N PHE A 546 9.18 -3.12 13.73
CA PHE A 546 9.21 -2.92 15.17
C PHE A 546 7.80 -2.67 15.69
#